data_AF-A0A924R1B0-F1
#
_entry.id   AF-A0A924R1B0-F1
#
_cell.length_a   1.000
_cell.length_b   1.000
_cell.length_c   1.000
_cell.angle_alpha   90.00
_cell.angle_beta   90.00
_cell.angle_gamma   90.00
#
_symmetry.space_group_name_H-M   'P 1'
#
loop_
_entity.id
_entity.type
_entity.pdbx_description
1 polymer ?
#
loop_
_entity_poly.entity_id
_entity_poly.type
_entity_poly.pdbx_seq_one_letter_code
_entity_poly.pdbx_strand_id
1 'polypeptide(L)'
;MMKRLRFIVALWMLALAWPVSAHKASDSYLVLKIEGQQVAGQWDIALRDIDFAIGLDADGNGEITWGEVQARHTDIAAWALGRLNLQRGGT
;
A
#
# COMPACT_ATOMS: atom_id res chain seq x y z
N MET A 1 15.93 -38.90 32.66
CA MET A 1 14.56 -38.40 32.38
C MET A 1 14.53 -36.98 31.84
N MET A 2 15.09 -35.99 32.56
CA MET A 2 15.01 -34.54 32.24
C MET A 2 15.54 -34.12 30.85
N LYS A 3 16.62 -34.74 30.35
CA LYS A 3 17.19 -34.40 29.02
C LYS A 3 16.28 -34.79 27.85
N ARG A 4 15.53 -35.90 27.98
CA ARG A 4 14.60 -36.38 26.94
C ARG A 4 13.38 -35.48 26.84
N LEU A 5 12.85 -35.04 27.98
CA LEU A 5 11.74 -34.08 28.03
C LEU A 5 12.10 -32.75 27.36
N ARG A 6 13.30 -32.21 27.65
CA ARG A 6 13.81 -31.00 26.99
C ARG A 6 13.91 -31.15 25.47
N PHE A 7 14.39 -32.31 25.00
CA PHE A 7 14.47 -32.61 23.57
C PHE A 7 13.09 -32.67 22.91
N ILE A 8 12.12 -33.31 23.56
CA ILE A 8 10.74 -33.40 23.05
C ILE A 8 10.12 -31.99 22.97
N VAL A 9 10.23 -31.19 24.03
CA VAL A 9 9.72 -29.81 24.04
C VAL A 9 10.36 -28.97 22.94
N ALA A 10 11.67 -29.09 22.74
CA ALA A 10 12.36 -28.37 21.66
C ALA A 10 11.85 -28.78 20.26
N LEU A 11 11.59 -30.08 20.05
CA LEU A 11 11.04 -30.58 18.80
C LEU A 11 9.62 -30.05 18.53
N TRP A 12 8.79 -29.99 19.57
CA TRP A 12 7.44 -29.42 19.51
C TRP A 12 7.46 -27.92 19.20
N MET A 13 8.37 -27.16 19.80
CA MET A 13 8.52 -25.73 19.49
C MET A 13 8.94 -25.51 18.02
N LEU A 14 9.83 -26.35 17.51
CA LEU A 14 10.27 -26.26 16.11
C LEU A 14 9.13 -26.62 15.13
N ALA A 15 8.29 -27.60 15.48
CA ALA A 15 7.14 -28.00 14.68
C ALA A 15 6.03 -26.92 14.63
N LEU A 16 5.99 -26.03 15.62
CA LEU A 16 5.03 -24.91 15.69
C LEU A 16 5.52 -23.63 14.98
N ALA A 17 6.74 -23.64 14.44
CA ALA A 17 7.29 -22.50 13.70
C ALA A 17 6.67 -22.43 12.29
N TRP A 18 5.48 -21.81 12.18
CA TRP A 18 4.88 -21.50 10.88
C TRP A 18 5.59 -20.33 10.21
N PRO A 19 5.79 -20.37 8.88
CA PRO A 19 6.20 -19.18 8.14
C PRO A 19 5.13 -18.10 8.30
N VAL A 20 5.52 -16.96 8.84
CA VAL A 20 4.69 -15.75 8.82
C VAL A 20 4.97 -15.03 7.51
N SER A 21 3.91 -14.76 6.74
CA SER A 21 4.04 -13.85 5.61
C SER A 21 4.21 -12.44 6.14
N ALA A 22 5.36 -11.83 5.88
CA ALA A 22 5.51 -10.40 6.08
C ALA A 22 4.48 -9.69 5.19
N HIS A 23 3.74 -8.74 5.76
CA HIS A 23 2.79 -7.95 4.98
C HIS A 23 3.55 -7.24 3.86
N LYS A 24 3.19 -7.51 2.61
CA LYS A 24 3.77 -6.82 1.46
C LYS A 24 3.29 -5.37 1.52
N ALA A 25 4.22 -4.43 1.63
CA ALA A 25 3.92 -3.01 1.50
C ALA A 25 3.43 -2.70 0.08
N SER A 26 2.54 -1.73 -0.04
CA SER A 26 2.16 -1.13 -1.32
C SER A 26 3.26 -0.15 -1.78
N ASP A 27 3.38 0.04 -3.09
CA ASP A 27 4.28 1.03 -3.70
C ASP A 27 3.48 2.19 -4.32
N SER A 28 4.08 3.37 -4.40
CA SER A 28 3.54 4.55 -5.07
C SER A 28 4.64 5.24 -5.88
N TYR A 29 4.35 5.61 -7.13
CA TYR A 29 5.32 6.17 -8.07
C TYR A 29 4.87 7.53 -8.60
N LEU A 30 5.74 8.53 -8.55
CA LEU A 30 5.52 9.84 -9.16
C LEU A 30 6.57 10.06 -10.25
N VAL A 31 6.11 10.21 -11.49
CA VAL A 31 6.96 10.53 -12.64
C VAL A 31 6.70 11.97 -13.05
N LEU A 32 7.75 12.78 -13.11
CA LEU A 32 7.67 14.19 -13.50
C LEU A 32 8.49 14.42 -14.79
N LYS A 33 7.89 15.16 -15.72
CA LYS A 33 8.53 15.72 -16.90
C LYS A 33 8.63 17.23 -16.72
N ILE A 34 9.85 17.75 -16.74
CA ILE A 34 10.14 19.17 -16.47
C ILE A 34 10.76 19.81 -17.71
N GLU A 35 10.09 20.82 -18.26
CA GLU A 35 10.56 21.61 -19.41
C GLU A 35 10.59 23.09 -19.02
N GLY A 36 11.74 23.59 -18.60
CA GLY A 36 11.88 24.97 -18.12
C GLY A 36 11.03 25.24 -16.88
N GLN A 37 9.96 26.02 -17.02
CA GLN A 37 8.99 26.29 -15.95
C GLN A 37 7.76 25.37 -15.99
N GLN A 38 7.57 24.59 -17.06
CA GLN A 38 6.45 23.67 -17.18
C GLN A 38 6.78 22.35 -16.49
N VAL A 39 5.82 21.86 -15.70
CA VAL A 39 5.89 20.56 -15.03
C VAL A 39 4.65 19.78 -15.40
N ALA A 40 4.85 18.62 -16.01
CA ALA A 40 3.82 17.61 -16.21
C ALA A 40 4.21 16.35 -15.44
N GLY A 41 3.24 15.49 -15.12
CA GLY A 41 3.55 14.27 -14.42
C GLY A 41 2.39 13.30 -14.33
N GLN A 42 2.71 12.10 -13.87
CA GLN A 42 1.78 11.02 -13.57
C GLN A 42 2.10 10.48 -12.20
N TRP A 43 1.05 10.27 -11.40
CA TRP A 43 1.16 9.67 -10.08
C TRP A 43 0.36 8.37 -10.06
N ASP A 44 1.07 7.26 -9.96
CA ASP A 44 0.50 5.93 -9.84
C ASP A 44 0.49 5.51 -8.37
N ILE A 45 -0.71 5.28 -7.83
CA ILE A 45 -0.94 4.91 -6.43
C ILE A 45 -1.68 3.58 -6.40
N ALA A 46 -1.27 2.66 -5.53
CA ALA A 46 -2.00 1.42 -5.31
C ALA A 46 -3.44 1.72 -4.83
N LEU A 47 -4.45 1.19 -5.54
CA LEU A 47 -5.86 1.44 -5.21
C LEU A 47 -6.23 1.02 -3.79
N ARG A 48 -5.58 -0.03 -3.25
CA ARG A 48 -5.79 -0.47 -1.88
C ARG A 48 -5.41 0.60 -0.85
N ASP A 49 -4.40 1.42 -1.13
CA ASP A 49 -4.02 2.51 -0.22
C ASP A 49 -5.04 3.64 -0.27
N ILE A 50 -5.63 3.90 -1.44
CA ILE A 50 -6.74 4.85 -1.60
C ILE A 50 -7.98 4.33 -0.87
N ASP A 51 -8.28 3.05 -1.00
CA ASP A 51 -9.39 2.40 -0.31
C ASP A 51 -9.24 2.50 1.21
N PHE A 52 -8.07 2.21 1.76
CA PHE A 52 -7.79 2.44 3.19
C PHE A 52 -7.99 3.90 3.62
N ALA A 53 -7.71 4.86 2.74
CA ALA A 53 -7.71 6.26 3.09
C ALA A 53 -9.09 6.93 2.99
N ILE A 54 -9.89 6.56 1.99
CA ILE A 54 -11.20 7.19 1.73
C ILE A 54 -12.35 6.21 1.57
N GLY A 55 -12.10 4.90 1.47
CA GLY A 55 -13.09 3.88 1.13
C GLY A 55 -13.45 3.93 -0.36
N LEU A 56 -13.03 2.90 -1.10
CA LEU A 56 -13.37 2.69 -2.50
C LEU A 56 -14.23 1.45 -2.69
N ASP A 57 -13.94 0.37 -1.97
CA ASP A 57 -14.76 -0.85 -1.95
C ASP A 57 -16.10 -0.52 -1.26
N ALA A 58 -17.11 -0.22 -2.10
CA ALA A 58 -18.37 0.34 -1.65
C ALA A 58 -19.33 -0.76 -1.16
N ASP A 59 -19.18 -1.97 -1.68
CA ASP A 59 -19.99 -3.12 -1.28
C ASP A 59 -19.31 -3.99 -0.20
N GLY A 60 -18.03 -3.75 0.10
CA GLY A 60 -17.27 -4.37 1.17
C GLY A 60 -16.86 -5.81 0.87
N ASN A 61 -16.80 -6.19 -0.42
CA ASN A 61 -16.50 -7.56 -0.83
C ASN A 61 -14.99 -7.88 -0.89
N GLY A 62 -14.13 -6.87 -0.71
CA GLY A 62 -12.67 -6.97 -0.74
C GLY A 62 -12.05 -6.79 -2.13
N GLU A 63 -12.85 -6.50 -3.16
CA GLU A 63 -12.42 -6.22 -4.53
C GLU A 63 -12.72 -4.77 -4.88
N ILE A 64 -11.78 -4.09 -5.53
CA ILE A 64 -11.99 -2.73 -6.03
C ILE A 64 -12.22 -2.80 -7.53
N THR A 65 -13.44 -2.50 -7.95
CA THR A 65 -13.85 -2.51 -9.35
C THR A 65 -13.55 -1.19 -10.05
N TRP A 66 -13.46 -1.23 -11.40
CA TRP A 66 -13.33 0.00 -12.17
C TRP A 66 -14.53 0.94 -12.00
N GLY A 67 -15.74 0.38 -11.81
CA GLY A 67 -16.95 1.16 -11.58
C GLY A 67 -16.86 2.01 -10.31
N GLU A 68 -16.33 1.44 -9.22
CA GLU A 68 -16.12 2.16 -7.96
C GLU A 68 -15.04 3.23 -8.07
N VAL A 69 -13.92 2.90 -8.73
CA VAL A 69 -12.86 3.88 -9.01
C VAL A 69 -13.41 5.05 -9.83
N GLN A 70 -14.19 4.77 -10.87
CA GLN A 70 -14.78 5.81 -11.71
C GLN A 70 -15.80 6.64 -10.95
N ALA A 71 -16.67 6.03 -10.14
CA ALA A 71 -17.66 6.72 -9.32
C ALA A 71 -17.02 7.67 -8.30
N ARG A 72 -15.83 7.32 -7.81
CA ARG A 72 -15.08 8.07 -6.78
C ARG A 72 -13.94 8.91 -7.36
N HIS A 73 -13.80 9.01 -8.68
CA HIS A 73 -12.63 9.64 -9.32
C HIS A 73 -12.33 11.06 -8.78
N THR A 74 -13.37 11.87 -8.56
CA THR A 74 -13.22 13.23 -7.99
C THR A 74 -12.64 13.20 -6.58
N ASP A 75 -13.12 12.28 -5.74
CA ASP A 75 -12.63 12.11 -4.36
C ASP A 75 -11.19 11.60 -4.35
N ILE A 76 -10.85 10.66 -5.24
CA ILE A 76 -9.49 10.15 -5.43
C ILE A 76 -8.54 11.30 -5.81
N ALA A 77 -8.91 12.09 -6.81
CA ALA A 77 -8.10 13.22 -7.28
C ALA A 77 -7.92 14.28 -6.19
N ALA A 78 -8.99 14.64 -5.47
CA ALA A 78 -8.93 15.59 -4.38
C ALA A 78 -8.05 15.08 -3.23
N TRP A 79 -8.18 13.82 -2.86
CA TRP A 79 -7.39 13.20 -1.81
C TRP A 79 -5.90 13.16 -2.16
N ALA A 80 -5.57 12.71 -3.38
CA ALA A 80 -4.19 12.58 -3.85
C ALA A 80 -3.55 13.96 -3.98
N LEU A 81 -4.10 14.81 -4.85
CA LEU A 81 -3.50 16.11 -5.17
C LEU A 81 -3.48 17.07 -3.98
N GLY A 82 -4.46 16.99 -3.07
CA GLY A 82 -4.45 17.76 -1.83
C GLY A 82 -3.29 17.44 -0.88
N ARG A 83 -2.59 16.33 -1.11
CA ARG A 83 -1.41 15.88 -0.34
C ARG A 83 -0.11 16.00 -1.11
N LEU A 84 -0.14 16.38 -2.39
CA LEU A 84 1.05 16.54 -3.22
C LEU A 84 1.62 17.95 -3.06
N ASN A 85 2.79 18.07 -2.45
CA ASN A 85 3.57 19.30 -2.46
C ASN A 85 4.77 19.15 -3.39
N LEU A 86 4.87 20.02 -4.41
CA LEU A 86 5.99 20.07 -5.34
C LEU A 86 6.72 21.39 -5.20
N GLN A 87 8.02 21.32 -4.96
CA GLN A 87 8.91 22.48 -4.89
C GLN A 87 10.16 22.21 -5.72
N ARG A 88 10.61 23.23 -6.44
CA ARG A 88 11.92 23.23 -7.06
C ARG A 88 12.93 23.75 -6.03
N GLY A 89 13.89 22.91 -5.64
CA GLY A 89 15.00 23.35 -4.82
C GLY A 89 15.97 24.28 -5.58
N GLY A 90 16.65 25.16 -4.85
CA GLY A 90 17.69 26.06 -5.36
C GLY A 90 17.57 27.47 -4.79
N THR A 91 18.64 27.96 -4.15
CA THR A 91 18.85 29.37 -3.78
C THR A 91 19.64 30.09 -4.85
#